data_AF-A0A644YJ07-F1
#
_entry.id   AF-A0A644YJ07-F1
#
_cell.length_a   1.000
_cell.length_b   1.000
_cell.length_c   1.000
_cell.angle_alpha   90.00
_cell.angle_beta   90.00
_cell.angle_gamma   90.00
#
_symmetry.space_group_name_H-M   'P 1'
#
loop_
_entity.id
_entity.type
_entity.pdbx_description
1 polymer ?
#
loop_
_entity_poly.entity_id
_entity_poly.type
_entity_poly.pdbx_seq_one_letter_code
_entity_poly.pdbx_strand_id
1 'polypeptide(L)'
;MSHCTSFKMEFADKRILYRAMRNLNLKPESRVWAEYSSHFGKKINFNGKIIGKLLTGTFEDINIFFTELDNRLIPNFESSSLLGEYLSKKSEILLYKIRKEYIKCAVNDFSDKLARLGISTQIQSETFGDIVSYTIRLGNYDKKYKVILNFDGDIEEKVEGISGQSCLNISKILENQLSSSEQFNRILTSEYEITVEDQVFQVFRVIE
;
A
#
# COMPACT_ATOMS: atom_id res chain seq x y z
N MET A 1 18.84 10.77 10.92
CA MET A 1 18.57 11.11 9.52
C MET A 1 17.11 10.81 9.26
N SER A 2 16.43 11.62 8.46
CA SER A 2 15.05 11.39 8.06
C SER A 2 15.00 11.17 6.54
N HIS A 3 13.98 10.48 6.04
CA HIS A 3 13.73 10.43 4.61
C HIS A 3 12.24 10.45 4.31
N CYS A 4 11.92 10.91 3.11
CA CYS A 4 10.62 10.80 2.49
C CYS A 4 10.74 9.91 1.26
N THR A 5 9.89 8.89 1.12
CA THR A 5 9.78 8.08 -0.09
C THR A 5 8.37 8.22 -0.67
N SER A 6 8.26 8.50 -1.97
CA SER A 6 6.98 8.53 -2.67
C SER A 6 6.94 7.48 -3.78
N PHE A 7 5.83 6.73 -3.87
CA PHE A 7 5.63 5.68 -4.87
C PHE A 7 4.15 5.35 -5.07
N LYS A 8 3.82 4.59 -6.13
CA LYS A 8 2.45 4.10 -6.36
C LYS A 8 2.23 2.79 -5.63
N MET A 9 1.11 2.67 -4.92
CA MET A 9 0.74 1.43 -4.26
C MET A 9 0.43 0.33 -5.28
N GLU A 10 1.07 -0.82 -5.08
CA GLU A 10 0.78 -2.07 -5.77
C GLU A 10 0.47 -3.16 -4.76
N PHE A 11 -0.40 -4.09 -5.12
CA PHE A 11 -0.69 -5.25 -4.28
C PHE A 11 0.39 -6.31 -4.49
N ALA A 12 1.45 -6.27 -3.69
CA ALA A 12 2.59 -7.18 -3.78
C ALA A 12 2.41 -8.48 -2.95
N ASP A 13 1.63 -8.45 -1.86
CA ASP A 13 1.44 -9.59 -0.96
C ASP A 13 0.00 -10.12 -1.02
N LYS A 14 -0.15 -11.32 -1.60
CA LYS A 14 -1.44 -12.02 -1.73
C LYS A 14 -2.11 -12.33 -0.40
N ARG A 15 -1.34 -12.59 0.67
CA ARG A 15 -1.87 -12.92 2.00
C ARG A 15 -2.46 -11.68 2.66
N ILE A 16 -1.78 -10.54 2.53
CA ILE A 16 -2.30 -9.25 2.99
C ILE A 16 -3.55 -8.87 2.23
N LEU A 17 -3.56 -9.03 0.90
CA LEU A 17 -4.74 -8.76 0.08
C LEU A 17 -5.93 -9.65 0.46
N TYR A 18 -5.69 -10.95 0.65
CA TYR A 18 -6.73 -11.87 1.11
C TYR A 18 -7.36 -11.42 2.44
N ARG A 19 -6.52 -11.02 3.41
CA ARG A 19 -6.98 -10.50 4.71
C ARG A 19 -7.78 -9.21 4.55
N ALA A 20 -7.29 -8.27 3.75
CA ALA A 20 -7.97 -7.01 3.50
C ALA A 20 -9.36 -7.21 2.88
N MET A 21 -9.44 -8.07 1.87
CA MET A 21 -10.71 -8.42 1.23
C MET A 21 -11.68 -9.11 2.20
N ARG A 22 -11.18 -9.98 3.10
CA ARG A 22 -12.00 -10.60 4.16
C ARG A 22 -12.57 -9.56 5.12
N ASN A 23 -11.74 -8.63 5.60
CA ASN A 23 -12.17 -7.58 6.52
C ASN A 23 -13.24 -6.66 5.90
N LEU A 24 -13.23 -6.52 4.58
CA LEU A 24 -14.25 -5.80 3.80
C LEU A 24 -15.46 -6.65 3.41
N ASN A 25 -15.58 -7.88 3.91
CA ASN A 25 -16.65 -8.83 3.59
C ASN A 25 -16.77 -9.18 2.09
N LEU A 26 -15.68 -9.11 1.33
CA LEU A 26 -15.66 -9.39 -0.12
C LEU A 26 -15.63 -10.88 -0.48
N LYS A 27 -15.70 -11.76 0.53
CA LYS A 27 -15.70 -13.23 0.41
C LYS A 27 -14.61 -13.74 -0.56
N PRO A 28 -13.32 -13.48 -0.27
CA PRO A 28 -12.29 -13.77 -1.24
C PRO A 28 -12.04 -15.25 -1.43
N GLU A 29 -11.84 -15.65 -2.69
CA GLU A 29 -11.57 -17.03 -3.07
C GLU A 29 -10.32 -17.12 -3.96
N SER A 30 -9.56 -18.20 -3.79
CA SER A 30 -8.47 -18.54 -4.70
C SER A 30 -9.00 -19.48 -5.78
N ARG A 31 -9.12 -18.99 -7.01
CA ARG A 31 -9.65 -19.76 -8.15
C ARG A 31 -8.59 -19.88 -9.24
N VAL A 32 -8.56 -21.01 -9.94
CA VAL A 32 -7.79 -21.15 -11.20
C VAL A 32 -8.74 -20.80 -12.33
N TRP A 33 -8.41 -19.79 -13.13
CA TRP A 33 -9.30 -19.29 -14.17
C TRP A 33 -9.00 -19.97 -15.50
N ALA A 34 -9.69 -21.07 -15.73
CA ALA A 34 -9.78 -21.72 -17.03
C ALA A 34 -11.16 -21.39 -17.61
N GLU A 35 -11.18 -20.51 -18.61
CA GLU A 35 -12.30 -20.24 -19.51
C GLU A 35 -13.59 -19.60 -18.95
N TYR A 36 -13.81 -18.33 -19.31
CA TYR A 36 -15.15 -17.80 -19.50
C TYR A 36 -15.18 -16.89 -20.73
N SER A 37 -16.22 -17.06 -21.55
CA SER A 37 -16.56 -16.26 -22.73
C SER A 37 -17.15 -14.89 -22.36
N SER A 38 -16.63 -14.22 -21.33
CA SER A 38 -17.11 -12.89 -20.93
C SER A 38 -16.49 -11.79 -21.80
N HIS A 39 -17.14 -10.63 -21.84
CA HIS A 39 -16.61 -9.43 -22.51
C HIS A 39 -15.21 -9.02 -22.02
N PHE A 40 -14.85 -9.43 -20.80
CA PHE A 40 -13.53 -9.18 -20.24
C PHE A 40 -12.44 -9.95 -20.97
N GLY A 41 -12.62 -11.23 -21.30
CA GLY A 41 -11.64 -12.00 -22.08
C GLY A 41 -11.27 -11.32 -23.41
N LYS A 42 -12.23 -10.62 -24.04
CA LYS A 42 -11.99 -9.77 -25.22
C LYS A 42 -11.24 -8.47 -24.87
N LYS A 43 -11.62 -7.79 -23.78
CA LYS A 43 -11.03 -6.50 -23.37
C LYS A 43 -9.56 -6.61 -22.97
N ILE A 44 -9.17 -7.72 -22.36
CA ILE A 44 -7.78 -7.95 -21.96
C ILE A 44 -6.93 -8.63 -23.06
N ASN A 45 -7.52 -8.97 -24.22
CA ASN A 45 -6.86 -9.65 -25.35
C ASN A 45 -6.25 -11.01 -24.97
N PHE A 46 -6.92 -11.77 -24.11
CA PHE A 46 -6.45 -13.06 -23.62
C PHE A 46 -6.99 -14.19 -24.51
N ASN A 47 -6.18 -14.59 -25.49
CA ASN A 47 -6.40 -15.75 -26.36
C ASN A 47 -6.27 -17.08 -25.60
N GLY A 48 -7.19 -17.37 -24.68
CA GLY A 48 -7.39 -18.72 -24.11
C GLY A 48 -6.24 -19.28 -23.27
N LYS A 49 -5.25 -18.47 -22.84
CA LYS A 49 -4.23 -18.94 -21.90
C LYS A 49 -4.75 -18.86 -20.47
N ILE A 50 -4.69 -19.99 -19.77
CA ILE A 50 -4.97 -20.16 -18.34
C ILE A 50 -4.36 -18.99 -17.57
N ILE A 51 -5.22 -18.15 -16.99
CA ILE A 51 -4.77 -17.19 -15.99
C ILE A 51 -4.58 -18.03 -14.73
N GLY A 52 -3.42 -17.90 -14.08
CA GLY A 52 -3.07 -18.68 -12.90
C GLY A 52 -4.04 -18.52 -11.73
N LYS A 53 -3.53 -18.53 -10.50
CA LYS A 53 -4.39 -18.44 -9.32
C LYS A 53 -4.90 -17.00 -9.13
N LEU A 54 -6.15 -16.74 -9.52
CA LEU A 54 -6.83 -15.48 -9.22
C LEU A 54 -7.24 -15.41 -7.75
N LEU A 55 -7.15 -14.21 -7.18
CA LEU A 55 -7.88 -13.86 -5.98
C LEU A 55 -9.13 -13.09 -6.41
N THR A 56 -10.32 -13.62 -6.12
CA THR A 56 -11.60 -13.02 -6.52
C THR A 56 -12.36 -12.49 -5.31
N GLY A 57 -13.36 -11.65 -5.52
CA GLY A 57 -14.32 -11.24 -4.50
C GLY A 57 -15.54 -10.55 -5.12
N THR A 58 -16.59 -10.34 -4.33
CA THR A 58 -17.83 -9.71 -4.80
C THR A 58 -18.30 -8.64 -3.82
N PHE A 59 -18.76 -7.51 -4.36
CA PHE A 59 -19.37 -6.41 -3.61
C PHE A 59 -20.57 -5.88 -4.39
N GLU A 60 -21.77 -6.00 -3.84
CA GLU A 60 -23.01 -5.73 -4.59
C GLU A 60 -23.01 -6.50 -5.92
N ASP A 61 -23.22 -5.82 -7.05
CA ASP A 61 -23.19 -6.38 -8.40
C ASP A 61 -21.80 -6.33 -9.06
N ILE A 62 -20.75 -6.01 -8.31
CA ILE A 62 -19.38 -5.88 -8.82
C ILE A 62 -18.58 -7.12 -8.42
N ASN A 63 -18.08 -7.82 -9.43
CA ASN A 63 -17.07 -8.84 -9.29
C ASN A 63 -15.69 -8.19 -9.43
N ILE A 64 -14.81 -8.53 -8.48
CA ILE A 64 -13.42 -8.06 -8.44
C ILE A 64 -12.53 -9.27 -8.59
N PHE A 65 -11.48 -9.14 -9.36
CA PHE A 65 -10.47 -10.19 -9.48
C PHE A 65 -9.10 -9.59 -9.67
N PHE A 66 -8.12 -10.24 -9.06
CA PHE A 66 -6.74 -9.82 -9.06
C PHE A 66 -5.91 -10.78 -9.90
N THR A 67 -5.43 -10.27 -11.03
CA THR A 67 -4.56 -11.01 -11.94
C THR A 67 -3.12 -10.89 -11.49
N GLU A 68 -2.42 -12.02 -11.43
CA GLU A 68 -1.01 -12.06 -11.06
C GLU A 68 -0.15 -11.81 -12.30
N LEU A 69 0.57 -10.68 -12.34
CA LEU A 69 1.48 -10.29 -13.43
C LEU A 69 2.74 -9.64 -12.85
N ASP A 70 3.92 -10.11 -13.23
CA ASP A 70 5.22 -9.56 -12.78
C ASP A 70 5.31 -9.36 -11.25
N ASN A 71 4.92 -10.38 -10.46
CA ASN A 71 4.85 -10.32 -8.99
C ASN A 71 3.87 -9.28 -8.40
N ARG A 72 2.90 -8.82 -9.20
CA ARG A 72 1.84 -7.88 -8.80
C ARG A 72 0.47 -8.50 -8.93
N LEU A 73 -0.43 -8.08 -8.06
CA LEU A 73 -1.85 -8.41 -8.14
C LEU A 73 -2.61 -7.21 -8.71
N ILE A 74 -2.96 -7.29 -9.99
CA ILE A 74 -3.62 -6.20 -10.73
C ILE A 74 -5.14 -6.31 -10.56
N PRO A 75 -5.81 -5.32 -9.96
CA PRO A 75 -7.25 -5.34 -9.77
C PRO A 75 -7.97 -5.15 -11.11
N ASN A 76 -9.04 -5.90 -11.30
CA ASN A 76 -9.95 -5.79 -12.42
C ASN A 76 -11.38 -5.93 -11.92
N PHE A 77 -12.31 -5.27 -12.61
CA PHE A 77 -13.69 -5.12 -12.19
C PHE A 77 -14.65 -5.44 -13.32
N GLU A 78 -15.69 -6.20 -12.99
CA GLU A 78 -16.78 -6.53 -13.88
C GLU A 78 -18.12 -6.41 -13.16
N SER A 79 -19.16 -6.06 -13.90
CA SER A 79 -20.53 -6.10 -13.42
C SER A 79 -21.46 -6.49 -14.55
N SER A 80 -22.49 -7.27 -14.23
CA SER A 80 -23.57 -7.60 -15.18
C SER A 80 -24.62 -6.51 -15.28
N SER A 81 -24.71 -5.60 -14.31
CA SER A 81 -25.74 -4.55 -14.23
C SER A 81 -25.18 -3.13 -14.40
N LEU A 82 -23.91 -2.91 -14.08
CA LEU A 82 -23.25 -1.60 -14.18
C LEU A 82 -22.34 -1.53 -15.41
N LEU A 83 -22.44 -0.44 -16.19
CA LEU A 83 -21.66 -0.23 -17.40
C LEU A 83 -21.04 1.17 -17.43
N GLY A 84 -19.98 1.31 -18.24
CA GLY A 84 -19.36 2.60 -18.54
C GLY A 84 -18.86 3.35 -17.30
N GLU A 85 -19.18 4.64 -17.23
CA GLU A 85 -18.73 5.55 -16.18
C GLU A 85 -19.20 5.13 -14.78
N TYR A 86 -20.42 4.60 -14.66
CA TYR A 86 -20.97 4.15 -13.37
C TYR A 86 -20.16 2.98 -12.78
N LEU A 87 -19.77 2.02 -13.63
CA LEU A 87 -18.89 0.93 -13.20
C LEU A 87 -17.52 1.48 -12.81
N SER A 88 -16.95 2.40 -13.60
CA SER A 88 -15.63 3.00 -13.30
C SER A 88 -15.63 3.67 -11.93
N LYS A 89 -16.58 4.57 -11.68
CA LYS A 89 -16.66 5.34 -10.44
C LYS A 89 -16.88 4.45 -9.22
N LYS A 90 -17.79 3.47 -9.30
CA LYS A 90 -17.98 2.51 -8.19
C LYS A 90 -16.74 1.64 -7.97
N SER A 91 -16.06 1.23 -9.04
CA SER A 91 -14.84 0.42 -8.96
C SER A 91 -13.69 1.19 -8.32
N GLU A 92 -13.53 2.48 -8.61
CA GLU A 92 -12.53 3.35 -7.98
C GLU A 92 -12.75 3.49 -6.47
N ILE A 93 -14.00 3.73 -6.06
CA ILE A 93 -14.36 3.80 -4.63
C ILE A 93 -14.07 2.48 -3.93
N LEU A 94 -14.43 1.36 -4.57
CA LEU A 94 -14.19 0.02 -4.03
C LEU A 94 -12.70 -0.30 -3.96
N LEU A 95 -11.94 0.06 -4.99
CA LEU A 95 -10.49 -0.08 -5.04
C LEU A 95 -9.83 0.72 -3.92
N TYR A 96 -10.26 1.96 -3.69
CA TYR A 96 -9.77 2.78 -2.60
C TYR A 96 -10.05 2.13 -1.24
N LYS A 97 -11.26 1.59 -1.00
CA LYS A 97 -11.57 0.84 0.22
C LYS A 97 -10.61 -0.35 0.42
N ILE A 98 -10.32 -1.10 -0.65
CA ILE A 98 -9.38 -2.22 -0.62
C ILE A 98 -7.96 -1.74 -0.30
N ARG A 99 -7.49 -0.66 -0.91
CA ARG A 99 -6.17 -0.07 -0.63
C ARG A 99 -6.04 0.34 0.83
N LYS A 100 -7.04 1.03 1.40
CA LYS A 100 -7.06 1.42 2.82
C LYS A 100 -6.90 0.21 3.73
N GLU A 101 -7.73 -0.82 3.53
CA GLU A 101 -7.69 -2.01 4.40
C GLU A 101 -6.42 -2.85 4.18
N TYR A 102 -5.87 -2.85 2.97
CA TYR A 102 -4.59 -3.49 2.66
C TYR A 102 -3.44 -2.82 3.41
N ILE A 103 -3.33 -1.48 3.38
CA ILE A 103 -2.29 -0.76 4.13
C ILE A 103 -2.44 -1.01 5.61
N LYS A 104 -3.66 -0.96 6.15
CA LYS A 104 -3.92 -1.32 7.55
C LYS A 104 -3.39 -2.72 7.89
N CYS A 105 -3.64 -3.70 7.03
CA CYS A 105 -3.12 -5.05 7.22
C CYS A 105 -1.59 -5.11 7.11
N ALA A 106 -0.98 -4.38 6.17
CA ALA A 106 0.46 -4.31 5.99
C ALA A 106 1.17 -3.64 7.18
N VAL A 107 0.64 -2.51 7.68
CA VAL A 107 1.14 -1.81 8.87
C VAL A 107 1.09 -2.71 10.10
N ASN A 108 0.01 -3.47 10.28
CA ASN A 108 -0.09 -4.43 11.39
C ASN A 108 0.91 -5.59 11.22
N ASP A 109 1.07 -6.15 10.02
CA ASP A 109 2.05 -7.21 9.76
C ASP A 109 3.50 -6.72 9.95
N PHE A 110 3.79 -5.48 9.56
CA PHE A 110 5.05 -4.80 9.81
C PHE A 110 5.32 -4.64 11.31
N SER A 111 4.31 -4.19 12.06
CA SER A 111 4.39 -4.10 13.52
C SER A 111 4.67 -5.46 14.17
N ASP A 112 3.98 -6.51 13.74
CA ASP A 112 4.21 -7.88 14.23
C ASP A 112 5.64 -8.38 13.92
N LYS A 113 6.17 -8.06 12.73
CA LYS A 113 7.55 -8.38 12.34
C LYS A 113 8.56 -7.64 13.22
N LEU A 114 8.35 -6.36 13.51
CA LEU A 114 9.21 -5.58 14.39
C LEU A 114 9.16 -6.10 15.84
N ALA A 115 7.99 -6.50 16.33
CA ALA A 115 7.86 -7.09 17.66
C ALA A 115 8.69 -8.38 17.80
N ARG A 116 8.75 -9.23 16.76
CA ARG A 116 9.62 -10.42 16.72
C ARG A 116 11.10 -10.10 16.73
N LEU A 117 11.48 -8.89 16.31
CA LEU A 117 12.84 -8.37 16.39
C LEU A 117 13.11 -7.64 17.72
N GLY A 118 12.17 -7.67 18.68
CA GLY A 118 12.30 -7.01 19.97
C GLY A 118 12.02 -5.50 19.95
N ILE A 119 11.47 -4.97 18.86
CA ILE A 119 11.13 -3.55 18.73
C ILE A 119 9.65 -3.37 19.04
N SER A 120 9.33 -2.66 20.13
CA SER A 120 7.96 -2.28 20.46
C SER A 120 7.43 -1.23 19.49
N THR A 121 6.15 -1.31 19.17
CA THR A 121 5.49 -0.42 18.22
C THR A 121 4.17 0.10 18.78
N GLN A 122 3.82 1.34 18.43
CA GLN A 122 2.49 1.91 18.65
C GLN A 122 1.97 2.48 17.35
N ILE A 123 0.80 2.02 16.90
CA ILE A 123 0.16 2.49 15.65
C ILE A 123 -0.96 3.46 16.00
N GLN A 124 -0.94 4.62 15.35
CA GLN A 124 -2.04 5.60 15.34
C GLN A 124 -2.50 5.79 13.89
N SER A 125 -3.81 5.76 13.65
CA SER A 125 -4.39 6.00 12.33
C SER A 125 -5.25 7.25 12.31
N GLU A 126 -5.15 8.02 11.24
CA GLU A 126 -5.95 9.23 11.01
C GLU A 126 -6.55 9.16 9.60
N THR A 127 -7.76 9.70 9.43
CA THR A 127 -8.40 9.84 8.12
C THR A 127 -8.89 11.27 7.98
N PHE A 128 -8.48 11.93 6.90
CA PHE A 128 -8.89 13.29 6.56
C PHE A 128 -9.34 13.32 5.10
N GLY A 129 -10.64 13.43 4.86
CA GLY A 129 -11.21 13.27 3.52
C GLY A 129 -10.80 11.94 2.90
N ASP A 130 -10.22 11.99 1.72
CA ASP A 130 -9.73 10.82 0.98
C ASP A 130 -8.25 10.48 1.24
N ILE A 131 -7.68 11.03 2.33
CA ILE A 131 -6.34 10.69 2.79
C ILE A 131 -6.45 9.84 4.05
N VAL A 132 -5.74 8.72 4.09
CA VAL A 132 -5.51 7.94 5.31
C VAL A 132 -4.04 7.99 5.66
N SER A 133 -3.73 8.14 6.95
CA SER A 133 -2.36 8.06 7.42
C SER A 133 -2.22 7.14 8.62
N TYR A 134 -1.09 6.45 8.69
CA TYR A 134 -0.67 5.60 9.80
C TYR A 134 0.65 6.13 10.32
N THR A 135 0.70 6.47 11.60
CA THR A 135 1.94 6.82 12.31
C THR A 135 2.31 5.66 13.23
N ILE A 136 3.49 5.10 13.01
CA ILE A 136 4.04 3.97 13.75
C ILE A 136 5.21 4.50 14.58
N ARG A 137 5.03 4.57 15.90
CA ARG A 137 6.11 4.92 16.83
C ARG A 137 6.91 3.67 17.17
N LEU A 138 8.24 3.76 17.16
CA LEU A 138 9.16 2.63 17.36
C LEU A 138 9.97 2.80 18.66
N GLY A 139 10.01 1.79 19.51
CA GLY A 139 10.81 1.79 20.74
C GLY A 139 10.46 2.95 21.68
N ASN A 140 11.45 3.79 21.99
CA ASN A 140 11.36 4.94 22.91
C ASN A 140 10.55 6.13 22.37
N TYR A 141 9.64 5.91 21.41
CA TYR A 141 8.67 6.87 20.85
C TYR A 141 9.21 8.08 20.07
N ASP A 142 10.51 8.39 20.15
CA ASP A 142 11.15 9.45 19.35
C ASP A 142 11.32 9.07 17.86
N LYS A 143 11.26 7.77 17.56
CA LYS A 143 11.35 7.23 16.21
C LYS A 143 9.96 7.05 15.62
N LYS A 144 9.71 7.63 14.46
CA LYS A 144 8.42 7.57 13.79
C LYS A 144 8.57 7.10 12.36
N TYR A 145 7.61 6.28 11.95
CA TYR A 145 7.42 5.86 10.59
C TYR A 145 5.98 6.20 10.21
N LYS A 146 5.80 7.08 9.23
CA LYS A 146 4.49 7.50 8.75
C LYS A 146 4.25 6.96 7.34
N VAL A 147 3.07 6.42 7.10
CA VAL A 147 2.58 6.03 5.78
C VAL A 147 1.31 6.81 5.49
N ILE A 148 1.26 7.49 4.36
CA ILE A 148 0.12 8.29 3.92
C ILE A 148 -0.33 7.73 2.57
N LEU A 149 -1.62 7.47 2.42
CA LEU A 149 -2.27 7.03 1.19
C LEU A 149 -3.34 8.03 0.79
N ASN A 150 -3.33 8.43 -0.48
CA ASN A 150 -4.41 9.21 -1.11
C ASN A 150 -5.42 8.29 -1.85
N PHE A 151 -6.48 8.90 -2.38
CA PHE A 151 -7.51 8.20 -3.16
C PHE A 151 -6.94 7.42 -4.35
N ASP A 152 -6.03 8.07 -5.08
CA ASP A 152 -5.47 7.55 -6.33
C ASP A 152 -4.54 6.36 -6.12
N GLY A 153 -4.10 6.11 -4.89
CA GLY A 153 -3.18 5.02 -4.56
C GLY A 153 -1.72 5.46 -4.50
N ASP A 154 -1.43 6.75 -4.42
CA ASP A 154 -0.07 7.23 -4.16
C ASP A 154 0.24 7.11 -2.66
N ILE A 155 1.44 6.63 -2.38
CA ILE A 155 1.98 6.48 -1.04
C ILE A 155 3.05 7.53 -0.82
N GLU A 156 2.97 8.19 0.31
CA GLU A 156 4.06 8.97 0.88
C GLU A 156 4.47 8.34 2.22
N GLU A 157 5.73 7.92 2.29
CA GLU A 157 6.36 7.39 3.47
C GLU A 157 7.30 8.44 4.07
N LYS A 158 7.26 8.61 5.39
CA LYS A 158 8.21 9.45 6.12
C LYS A 158 8.80 8.70 7.29
N VAL A 159 10.12 8.77 7.43
CA VAL A 159 10.84 8.21 8.58
C VAL A 159 11.56 9.32 9.31
N GLU A 160 11.37 9.40 10.63
CA GLU A 160 11.95 10.41 11.52
C GLU A 160 12.69 9.75 12.68
N GLY A 161 13.86 10.28 13.02
CA GLY A 161 14.63 9.86 14.20
C GLY A 161 15.35 8.50 14.07
N ILE A 162 15.36 7.88 12.88
CA ILE A 162 16.06 6.61 12.63
C ILE A 162 17.35 6.88 11.85
N SER A 163 18.51 6.68 12.48
CA SER A 163 19.80 6.91 11.84
C SER A 163 20.38 5.65 11.17
N GLY A 164 21.17 5.88 10.11
CA GLY A 164 22.03 4.87 9.47
C GLY A 164 21.29 3.78 8.67
N GLN A 165 21.98 2.65 8.46
CA GLN A 165 21.50 1.52 7.66
C GLN A 165 20.17 0.92 8.16
N SER A 166 19.89 1.08 9.45
CA SER A 166 18.64 0.64 10.08
C SER A 166 17.41 1.35 9.51
N CYS A 167 17.54 2.61 9.06
CA CYS A 167 16.44 3.37 8.48
C CYS A 167 15.95 2.75 7.17
N LEU A 168 16.89 2.51 6.24
CA LEU A 168 16.60 1.89 4.95
C LEU A 168 16.10 0.45 5.08
N ASN A 169 16.63 -0.30 6.06
CA ASN A 169 16.20 -1.68 6.29
C ASN A 169 14.77 -1.76 6.82
N ILE A 170 14.36 -0.83 7.70
CA ILE A 170 13.00 -0.77 8.22
C ILE A 170 12.02 -0.38 7.10
N SER A 171 12.36 0.63 6.29
CA SER A 171 11.54 1.03 5.14
C SER A 171 11.29 -0.09 4.15
N LYS A 172 12.34 -0.85 3.81
CA LYS A 172 12.22 -1.99 2.90
C LYS A 172 11.19 -3.03 3.33
N ILE A 173 10.98 -3.25 4.63
CA ILE A 173 10.02 -4.26 5.10
C ILE A 173 8.60 -3.90 4.65
N LEU A 174 8.21 -2.64 4.78
CA LEU A 174 6.86 -2.18 4.43
C LEU A 174 6.77 -1.78 2.96
N GLU A 175 7.80 -1.15 2.39
CA GLU A 175 7.88 -0.86 0.95
C GLU A 175 7.66 -2.11 0.10
N ASN A 176 8.29 -3.24 0.43
CA ASN A 176 8.12 -4.52 -0.27
C ASN A 176 6.70 -5.11 -0.15
N GLN A 177 5.90 -4.66 0.81
CA GLN A 177 4.49 -5.06 0.94
C GLN A 177 3.56 -4.14 0.15
N LEU A 178 3.96 -2.88 -0.05
CA LEU A 178 3.15 -1.82 -0.65
C LEU A 178 3.49 -1.55 -2.12
N SER A 179 4.63 -2.05 -2.62
CA SER A 179 5.04 -1.94 -4.02
C SER A 179 5.93 -3.13 -4.39
N SER A 180 5.82 -3.59 -5.63
CA SER A 180 6.77 -4.55 -6.22
C SER A 180 7.79 -3.86 -7.14
N SER A 181 7.48 -2.65 -7.59
CA SER A 181 8.34 -1.81 -8.40
C SER A 181 9.38 -1.11 -7.52
N GLU A 182 10.66 -1.14 -7.94
CA GLU A 182 11.74 -0.39 -7.31
C GLU A 182 11.71 1.12 -7.63
N GLN A 183 10.64 1.62 -8.27
CA GLN A 183 10.46 3.04 -8.60
C GLN A 183 10.09 3.87 -7.35
N PHE A 184 11.05 3.97 -6.43
CA PHE A 184 10.94 4.76 -5.21
C PHE A 184 11.59 6.14 -5.42
N ASN A 185 10.81 7.21 -5.30
CA ASN A 185 11.33 8.57 -5.29
C ASN A 185 11.71 8.92 -3.85
N ARG A 186 12.98 8.75 -3.48
CA ARG A 186 13.46 9.00 -2.10
C ARG A 186 14.22 10.31 -2.00
N ILE A 187 13.80 11.14 -1.06
CA ILE A 187 14.45 12.41 -0.69
C ILE A 187 14.93 12.28 0.75
N LEU A 188 16.24 12.46 0.96
CA LEU A 188 16.84 12.50 2.30
C LEU A 188 16.58 13.88 2.93
N THR A 189 16.12 13.92 4.16
CA THR A 189 15.93 15.16 4.93
C THR A 189 16.85 15.16 6.14
N SER A 190 17.60 16.25 6.33
CA SER A 190 18.38 16.50 7.55
C SER A 190 17.43 16.71 8.73
N GLU A 191 17.84 16.30 9.93
CA GLU A 191 16.94 16.12 11.09
C GLU A 191 16.22 17.38 11.59
N TYR A 192 16.60 18.60 11.16
CA TYR A 192 15.90 19.84 11.52
C TYR A 192 16.05 20.89 10.42
N GLU A 193 14.96 21.30 9.76
CA GLU A 193 14.84 22.62 9.16
C GLU A 193 14.04 23.48 10.14
N ILE A 194 14.73 24.34 10.90
CA ILE A 194 14.04 25.38 11.66
C ILE A 194 13.99 26.61 10.74
N THR A 195 12.81 26.94 10.23
CA THR A 195 12.58 28.23 9.59
C THR A 195 12.46 29.28 10.69
N VAL A 196 13.52 30.06 10.90
CA VAL A 196 13.43 31.33 11.63
C VAL A 196 13.62 32.43 10.60
N GLU A 197 12.59 33.25 10.41
CA GLU A 197 12.66 34.55 9.72
C GLU A 197 13.48 34.55 8.42
N ASP A 198 13.06 33.77 7.42
CA ASP A 198 13.57 33.78 6.04
C ASP A 198 15.06 33.43 5.83
N GLN A 199 15.70 32.72 6.76
CA GLN A 199 17.05 32.16 6.54
C GLN A 199 17.08 30.64 6.74
N VAL A 200 17.55 29.93 5.70
CA VAL A 200 17.81 28.49 5.74
C VAL A 200 19.17 28.25 6.38
N PHE A 201 19.19 27.77 7.62
CA PHE A 201 20.42 27.35 8.30
C PHE A 201 20.63 25.85 8.18
N GLN A 202 21.77 25.44 7.60
CA GLN A 202 22.25 24.05 7.66
C GLN A 202 23.19 23.91 8.86
N VAL A 203 22.78 23.18 9.88
CA VAL A 203 23.63 22.87 11.05
C VAL A 203 24.22 21.47 10.89
N PHE A 204 25.54 21.40 10.70
CA PHE A 204 26.28 20.14 10.73
C PHE A 204 26.73 19.85 12.16
N ARG A 205 26.32 18.69 12.71
CA ARG A 205 26.89 18.18 13.96
C ARG A 205 28.19 17.46 13.63
N VAL A 206 29.31 18.09 13.95
CA VAL A 206 30.63 17.42 13.90
C VAL A 206 30.69 16.46 15.09
N ILE A 207 30.90 15.18 14.82
CA ILE A 207 31.22 14.18 15.85
C ILE A 207 32.75 14.28 16.04
N GLU A 208 33.19 14.70 17.23
CA GLU A 208 34.56 14.46 17.70
C GLU A 208 34.72 13.01 18.17
#